data_AF-A0A3A4U5T1-F1
#
_entry.id   AF-A0A3A4U5T1-F1
#
_cell.length_a   1.000
_cell.length_b   1.000
_cell.length_c   1.000
_cell.angle_alpha   90.00
_cell.angle_beta   90.00
_cell.angle_gamma   90.00
#
_symmetry.space_group_name_H-M   'P 1'
#
loop_
_entity.id
_entity.type
_entity.pdbx_description
1 polymer ?
#
loop_
_entity_poly.entity_id
_entity_poly.type
_entity_poly.pdbx_seq_one_letter_code
_entity_poly.pdbx_strand_id
1 'polypeptide(L)'
;LGPDKVRAFTYSHLTYSLYNCLPLCIMFAAPTTALDLTRLEKVVQAVTGENVSGWELMKMGERAATMARFYNGILGAGRGDDALPPRLMAQAEPPEAGGAAPPGFVARDELEKGLDLFYGLMGWDEGGRPTEAKLQELDLGWLSPKGAGSA
;
A
#
# COMPACT_ATOMS: atom_id res chain seq x y z
N LEU A 1 0.17 6.18 15.65
CA LEU A 1 0.04 5.33 14.46
C LEU A 1 0.50 3.98 14.94
N GLY A 2 -0.40 3.28 15.63
CA GLY A 2 -0.08 1.97 16.20
C GLY A 2 0.01 0.91 15.11
N PRO A 3 0.67 -0.23 15.39
CA PRO A 3 0.86 -1.30 14.43
C PRO A 3 -0.46 -1.86 13.86
N ASP A 4 -1.52 -1.91 14.67
CA ASP A 4 -2.84 -2.36 14.19
C ASP A 4 -3.43 -1.43 13.13
N LYS A 5 -3.24 -0.11 13.29
CA LYS A 5 -3.72 0.89 12.31
C LYS A 5 -2.92 0.81 11.01
N VAL A 6 -1.60 0.64 11.10
CA VAL A 6 -0.74 0.49 9.92
C VAL A 6 -1.07 -0.80 9.17
N ARG A 7 -1.26 -1.91 9.88
CA ARG A 7 -1.67 -3.19 9.29
C ARG A 7 -3.03 -3.10 8.60
N ALA A 8 -4.01 -2.48 9.26
CA ALA A 8 -5.33 -2.27 8.67
C ALA A 8 -5.26 -1.41 7.40
N PHE A 9 -4.52 -0.29 7.46
CA PHE A 9 -4.29 0.56 6.29
C PHE A 9 -3.62 -0.20 5.15
N THR A 10 -2.61 -1.02 5.44
CA THR A 10 -1.90 -1.83 4.43
C THR A 10 -2.89 -2.70 3.66
N TYR A 11 -3.70 -3.50 4.35
CA TYR A 11 -4.68 -4.35 3.68
C TYR A 11 -5.74 -3.54 2.93
N SER A 12 -6.24 -2.45 3.50
CA SER A 12 -7.18 -1.57 2.79
C SER A 12 -6.58 -0.97 1.52
N HIS A 13 -5.31 -0.56 1.56
CA HIS A 13 -4.58 -0.04 0.41
C HIS A 13 -4.48 -1.06 -0.72
N LEU A 14 -4.21 -2.33 -0.41
CA LEU A 14 -4.19 -3.42 -1.39
C LEU A 14 -5.56 -3.65 -2.02
N THR A 15 -6.60 -3.74 -1.18
CA THR A 15 -7.98 -3.95 -1.61
C THR A 15 -8.49 -2.80 -2.50
N TYR A 16 -8.18 -1.55 -2.16
CA TYR A 16 -8.56 -0.41 -2.99
C TYR A 16 -7.76 -0.35 -4.30
N SER A 17 -6.52 -0.81 -4.31
CA SER A 17 -5.73 -0.94 -5.55
C SER A 17 -6.32 -2.01 -6.47
N LEU A 18 -6.79 -3.13 -5.92
CA LEU A 18 -7.52 -4.16 -6.66
C LEU A 18 -8.79 -3.59 -7.34
N TYR A 19 -9.56 -2.75 -6.66
CA TYR A 19 -10.79 -2.20 -7.25
C TYR A 19 -10.54 -1.36 -8.49
N ASN A 20 -9.43 -0.62 -8.53
CA ASN A 20 -9.02 0.10 -9.74
C ASN A 20 -8.60 -0.84 -10.88
N CYS A 21 -8.12 -2.05 -10.57
CA CYS A 21 -7.78 -3.07 -11.58
C CYS A 21 -9.03 -3.75 -12.17
N LEU A 22 -10.11 -3.84 -11.39
CA LEU A 22 -11.39 -4.46 -11.78
C LEU A 22 -12.48 -3.44 -12.18
N PRO A 23 -12.07 -2.24 -12.59
CA PRO A 23 -12.88 -1.00 -12.62
C PRO A 23 -14.10 -0.94 -11.68
N LEU A 24 -13.94 -1.36 -10.43
CA LEU A 24 -15.02 -1.36 -9.44
C LEU A 24 -15.09 -0.03 -8.69
N CYS A 25 -16.31 0.47 -8.52
CA CYS A 25 -16.54 1.62 -7.66
C CYS A 25 -16.22 1.28 -6.20
N ILE A 26 -15.36 2.09 -5.58
CA ILE A 26 -14.94 1.94 -4.17
C ILE A 26 -16.13 1.99 -3.18
N MET A 27 -17.23 2.63 -3.56
CA MET A 27 -18.46 2.69 -2.75
C MET A 27 -19.26 1.38 -2.78
N PHE A 28 -18.90 0.41 -3.63
CA PHE A 28 -19.62 -0.86 -3.76
C PHE A 28 -18.88 -2.03 -3.13
N ALA A 29 -17.59 -1.90 -2.80
CA ALA A 29 -16.79 -2.99 -2.27
C ALA A 29 -16.19 -2.71 -0.88
N ALA A 30 -15.86 -3.79 -0.15
CA ALA A 30 -15.35 -3.74 1.23
C ALA A 30 -14.21 -2.71 1.42
N PRO A 31 -14.08 -2.06 2.60
CA PRO A 31 -14.70 -2.38 3.89
C PRO A 31 -16.05 -1.68 4.14
N THR A 32 -16.55 -0.85 3.22
CA THR A 32 -17.73 0.00 3.46
C THR A 32 -19.08 -0.64 3.09
N THR A 33 -19.08 -1.73 2.32
CA THR A 33 -20.31 -2.31 1.72
C THR A 33 -20.27 -3.84 1.55
N ALA A 34 -21.31 -4.39 0.90
CA ALA A 34 -21.67 -5.81 0.88
C ALA A 34 -20.86 -6.72 -0.07
N LEU A 35 -19.92 -6.19 -0.86
CA LEU A 35 -19.10 -7.01 -1.76
C LEU A 35 -17.77 -7.37 -1.08
N ASP A 36 -17.74 -8.55 -0.46
CA ASP A 36 -16.53 -9.20 0.04
C ASP A 36 -15.71 -9.85 -1.10
N LEU A 37 -14.48 -10.29 -0.78
CA LEU A 37 -13.59 -10.93 -1.76
C LEU A 37 -14.17 -12.23 -2.32
N THR A 38 -14.87 -13.04 -1.51
CA THR A 38 -15.47 -14.31 -1.95
C THR A 38 -16.57 -14.09 -3.00
N ARG A 39 -17.35 -13.01 -2.87
CA ARG A 39 -18.32 -12.63 -3.89
C ARG A 39 -17.63 -12.09 -5.14
N LEU A 40 -16.53 -11.36 -4.97
CA LEU A 40 -15.74 -10.83 -6.07
C LEU A 40 -15.13 -11.94 -6.92
N GLU A 41 -14.64 -13.03 -6.32
CA GLU A 41 -14.19 -14.24 -7.02
C GLU A 41 -15.25 -14.74 -8.02
N LYS A 42 -16.50 -14.86 -7.55
CA LYS A 42 -17.64 -15.32 -8.38
C LYS A 42 -17.96 -14.34 -9.51
N VAL A 43 -17.84 -13.04 -9.26
CA VAL A 43 -18.06 -12.01 -10.29
C VAL A 43 -16.98 -12.13 -11.37
N VAL A 44 -15.71 -12.23 -10.98
CA VAL A 44 -14.60 -12.38 -11.92
C VAL A 44 -14.77 -13.65 -12.76
N GLN A 45 -15.09 -14.77 -12.13
CA GLN A 45 -15.36 -16.03 -12.84
C GLN A 45 -16.54 -15.91 -13.81
N ALA A 46 -17.65 -15.29 -13.39
CA ALA A 46 -18.82 -15.15 -14.24
C ALA A 46 -18.58 -14.25 -15.46
N VAL A 47 -17.74 -13.23 -15.33
CA VAL A 47 -17.44 -12.25 -16.41
C VAL A 47 -16.34 -12.75 -17.34
N THR A 48 -15.26 -13.31 -16.77
CA THR A 48 -14.04 -13.64 -17.52
C THR A 48 -13.91 -15.13 -17.84
N GLY A 49 -14.61 -16.00 -17.11
CA GLY A 49 -14.40 -17.45 -17.14
C GLY A 49 -13.22 -17.93 -16.30
N GLU A 50 -12.39 -17.03 -15.76
CA GLU A 50 -11.20 -17.38 -14.97
C GLU A 50 -11.56 -17.76 -13.53
N ASN A 51 -10.93 -18.82 -13.03
CA ASN A 51 -11.03 -19.19 -11.63
C ASN A 51 -9.93 -18.47 -10.85
N VAL A 52 -10.33 -17.52 -10.00
CA VAL A 52 -9.43 -16.79 -9.10
C VAL A 52 -9.87 -16.97 -7.65
N SER A 53 -8.91 -16.98 -6.75
CA SER A 53 -9.10 -16.95 -5.31
C SER A 53 -8.99 -15.54 -4.74
N GLY A 54 -9.55 -15.31 -3.56
CA GLY A 54 -9.43 -14.04 -2.85
C GLY A 54 -7.97 -13.67 -2.52
N TRP A 55 -7.11 -14.68 -2.34
CA TRP A 55 -5.67 -14.47 -2.21
C TRP A 55 -5.07 -13.88 -3.50
N GLU A 56 -5.35 -14.49 -4.66
CA GLU A 56 -4.86 -14.00 -5.96
C GLU A 56 -5.39 -12.59 -6.27
N LEU A 57 -6.64 -12.30 -5.90
CA LEU A 57 -7.21 -10.96 -5.98
C LEU A 57 -6.45 -9.95 -5.11
N MET A 58 -6.14 -10.30 -3.86
CA MET A 58 -5.32 -9.44 -2.98
C MET A 58 -3.92 -9.22 -3.56
N LYS A 59 -3.29 -10.27 -4.10
CA LYS A 59 -1.98 -10.20 -4.76
C LYS A 59 -2.00 -9.33 -6.02
N MET A 60 -3.10 -9.33 -6.77
CA MET A 60 -3.30 -8.42 -7.91
C MET A 60 -3.27 -6.95 -7.46
N GLY A 61 -3.95 -6.62 -6.37
CA GLY A 61 -3.90 -5.27 -5.78
C GLY A 61 -2.49 -4.88 -5.33
N GLU A 62 -1.77 -5.80 -4.68
CA GLU A 62 -0.37 -5.59 -4.26
C GLU A 62 0.60 -5.42 -5.42
N ARG A 63 0.42 -6.21 -6.49
CA ARG A 63 1.19 -6.07 -7.74
C ARG A 63 0.99 -4.68 -8.34
N ALA A 64 -0.25 -4.23 -8.46
CA ALA A 64 -0.58 -2.92 -9.02
C ALA A 64 0.00 -1.77 -8.18
N ALA A 65 -0.20 -1.80 -6.85
CA ALA A 65 0.32 -0.81 -5.93
C ALA A 65 1.86 -0.74 -5.96
N THR A 66 2.51 -1.90 -5.94
CA THR A 66 3.97 -2.00 -5.96
C THR A 66 4.56 -1.52 -7.28
N MET A 67 3.95 -1.86 -8.41
CA MET A 67 4.36 -1.37 -9.73
C MET A 67 4.21 0.15 -9.82
N ALA A 68 3.11 0.71 -9.33
CA ALA A 68 2.91 2.16 -9.28
C ALA A 68 3.97 2.84 -8.39
N ARG A 69 4.30 2.27 -7.22
CA ARG A 69 5.37 2.79 -6.36
C ARG A 69 6.73 2.74 -7.06
N PHE A 70 7.04 1.63 -7.72
CA PHE A 70 8.29 1.49 -8.48
C PHE A 70 8.40 2.58 -9.55
N TYR A 71 7.35 2.76 -10.35
CA TYR A 71 7.32 3.79 -11.39
C TYR A 71 7.47 5.21 -10.81
N ASN A 72 6.79 5.54 -9.71
CA ASN A 72 6.96 6.82 -9.03
C ASN A 72 8.41 7.02 -8.55
N GLY A 73 9.08 5.96 -8.10
CA GLY A 73 10.50 5.98 -7.75
C GLY A 73 11.42 6.30 -8.93
N ILE A 74 11.09 5.84 -10.14
CA ILE A 74 11.81 6.22 -11.38
C ILE A 74 11.69 7.73 -11.63
N LEU A 75 10.53 8.30 -11.31
CA LEU A 75 10.27 9.74 -11.43
C LEU A 75 10.85 10.57 -10.27
N GLY A 76 11.55 9.94 -9.33
CA GLY A 76 12.24 10.61 -8.23
C GLY A 76 11.44 10.73 -6.93
N ALA A 77 10.21 10.19 -6.87
CA ALA A 77 9.46 10.13 -5.62
C ALA A 77 10.15 9.19 -4.61
N GLY A 78 10.14 9.55 -3.34
CA GLY A 78 10.72 8.72 -2.29
C GLY A 78 10.10 8.97 -0.92
N ARG A 79 10.75 8.45 0.12
CA ARG A 79 10.32 8.58 1.52
C ARG A 79 9.99 10.03 1.91
N GLY A 80 10.77 11.01 1.44
CA GLY A 80 10.56 12.42 1.78
C GLY A 80 9.23 13.00 1.28
N ASP A 81 8.63 12.37 0.25
CA ASP A 81 7.34 12.79 -0.32
C ASP A 81 6.15 12.15 0.40
N ASP A 82 6.37 11.09 1.18
CA ASP A 82 5.35 10.40 1.97
C ASP A 82 5.06 11.15 3.28
N ALA A 83 4.77 12.43 3.18
CA ALA A 83 4.55 13.34 4.31
C ALA A 83 3.09 13.78 4.44
N LEU A 84 2.66 14.07 5.66
CA LEU A 84 1.36 14.72 5.90
C LEU A 84 1.47 16.25 5.75
N PRO A 85 0.41 16.92 5.29
CA PRO A 85 0.35 18.38 5.26
C PRO A 85 0.64 18.99 6.64
N PRO A 86 1.33 20.15 6.73
CA PRO A 86 1.71 20.76 8.01
C PRO A 86 0.56 20.98 8.99
N ARG A 87 -0.66 21.18 8.50
CA ARG A 87 -1.87 21.37 9.33
C ARG A 87 -2.32 20.11 10.10
N LEU A 88 -1.86 18.93 9.69
CA LEU A 88 -2.15 17.65 10.35
C LEU A 88 -0.99 17.17 11.23
N MET A 89 0.17 17.81 11.10
CA MET A 89 1.35 17.52 11.90
C MET A 89 1.31 18.36 13.17
N ALA A 90 1.68 17.74 14.29
CA ALA A 90 1.94 18.51 15.50
C ALA A 90 3.06 19.52 15.19
N GLN A 91 2.78 20.81 15.35
CA GLN A 91 3.80 21.85 15.21
C GLN A 91 4.86 21.63 16.30
N ALA A 92 6.11 21.91 15.96
CA ALA A 92 7.33 21.46 16.65
C ALA A 92 7.56 22.01 18.07
N GLU A 93 6.52 22.46 18.78
CA GLU A 93 6.64 22.55 20.23
C GLU A 93 6.42 21.14 20.79
N PRO A 94 7.47 20.47 21.27
CA PRO A 94 7.27 19.22 21.99
C PRO A 94 6.30 19.52 23.13
N PRO A 95 5.28 18.68 23.37
CA PRO A 95 4.69 18.62 24.69
C PRO A 95 5.88 18.46 25.64
N GLU A 96 6.00 19.35 26.61
CA GLU A 96 7.03 19.36 27.64
C GLU A 96 7.50 17.92 27.92
N ALA A 97 8.74 17.61 27.55
CA ALA A 97 9.37 16.30 27.75
C ALA A 97 8.53 15.07 27.33
N GLY A 98 8.45 14.78 26.02
CA GLY A 98 8.13 13.43 25.53
C GLY A 98 6.65 13.03 25.58
N GLY A 99 5.74 14.00 25.62
CA GLY A 99 4.30 13.73 25.54
C GLY A 99 3.81 13.39 24.12
N ALA A 100 2.65 12.71 24.06
CA ALA A 100 1.96 12.41 22.80
C ALA A 100 1.46 13.69 22.10
N ALA A 101 1.31 13.65 20.78
CA ALA A 101 0.70 14.74 20.02
C ALA A 101 -0.71 15.08 20.54
N PRO A 102 -1.15 16.35 20.47
CA PRO A 102 -2.51 16.73 20.83
C PRO A 102 -3.55 15.96 19.98
N PRO A 103 -4.74 15.67 20.51
CA PRO A 103 -5.77 14.92 19.80
C PRO A 103 -6.06 15.50 18.42
N GLY A 104 -5.97 14.66 17.38
CA GLY A 104 -6.19 15.07 15.98
C GLY A 104 -4.92 15.44 15.22
N PHE A 105 -3.75 15.48 15.87
CA PHE A 105 -2.46 15.72 15.23
C PHE A 105 -1.59 14.45 15.23
N VAL A 106 -0.64 14.39 14.30
CA VAL A 106 0.33 13.29 14.19
C VAL A 106 1.72 13.83 14.54
N ALA A 107 2.41 13.17 15.47
CA ALA A 107 3.80 13.49 15.76
C ALA A 107 4.71 13.03 14.60
N ARG A 108 5.82 13.74 14.37
CA ARG A 108 6.75 13.37 13.28
C ARG A 108 7.33 11.97 13.48
N ASP A 109 7.79 11.65 14.68
CA ASP A 109 8.37 10.34 14.98
C ASP A 109 7.33 9.21 14.86
N GLU A 110 6.07 9.50 15.18
CA GLU A 110 4.94 8.59 15.03
C GLU A 110 4.65 8.29 13.54
N LEU A 111 4.76 9.30 12.67
CA LEU A 111 4.64 9.12 11.22
C LEU A 111 5.80 8.28 10.67
N GLU A 112 7.05 8.62 11.01
CA GLU A 112 8.24 7.90 10.55
C GLU A 112 8.20 6.41 10.94
N LYS A 113 7.87 6.10 12.20
CA LYS A 113 7.69 4.71 12.67
C LYS A 113 6.57 3.99 11.92
N GLY A 114 5.50 4.73 11.58
CA GLY A 114 4.39 4.21 10.80
C GLY A 114 4.81 3.86 9.37
N LEU A 115 5.61 4.72 8.73
CA LEU A 115 6.16 4.48 7.39
C LEU A 115 7.11 3.29 7.38
N ASP A 116 8.00 3.17 8.37
CA ASP A 116 8.93 2.03 8.47
C ASP A 116 8.17 0.70 8.54
N LEU A 117 7.14 0.65 9.39
CA LEU A 117 6.30 -0.54 9.50
C LEU A 117 5.52 -0.80 8.21
N PHE A 118 4.96 0.23 7.57
CA PHE A 118 4.24 0.09 6.31
C PHE A 118 5.15 -0.46 5.20
N TYR A 119 6.35 0.10 5.02
CA TYR A 119 7.31 -0.38 4.03
C TYR A 119 7.74 -1.81 4.32
N GLY A 120 8.02 -2.14 5.59
CA GLY A 120 8.34 -3.51 6.00
C GLY A 120 7.22 -4.51 5.66
N LEU A 121 5.96 -4.15 5.91
CA LEU A 121 4.80 -4.98 5.57
C LEU A 121 4.64 -5.16 4.04
N MET A 122 4.95 -4.12 3.26
CA MET A 122 4.91 -4.18 1.80
C MET A 122 6.13 -4.88 1.17
N GLY A 123 7.14 -5.23 1.96
CA GLY A 123 8.41 -5.79 1.45
C GLY A 123 9.24 -4.76 0.68
N TRP A 124 9.18 -3.50 1.08
CA TRP A 124 9.94 -2.38 0.53
C TRP A 124 11.11 -2.03 1.45
N ASP A 125 12.11 -1.32 0.93
CA ASP A 125 13.25 -0.82 1.71
C ASP A 125 12.88 0.42 2.55
N GLU A 126 13.82 0.88 3.38
CA GLU A 126 13.64 2.07 4.23
C GLU A 126 13.35 3.36 3.44
N GLY A 127 13.78 3.40 2.18
CA GLY A 127 13.49 4.50 1.24
C GLY A 127 12.11 4.38 0.56
N GLY A 128 11.36 3.34 0.88
CA GLY A 128 10.05 3.03 0.30
C GLY A 128 10.14 2.48 -1.12
N ARG A 129 11.27 1.87 -1.51
CA ARG A 129 11.41 1.23 -2.83
C ARG A 129 11.12 -0.27 -2.72
N PRO A 130 10.35 -0.85 -3.65
CA PRO A 130 10.15 -2.29 -3.68
C PRO A 130 11.46 -3.06 -3.77
N THR A 131 11.66 -4.04 -2.90
CA THR A 131 12.85 -4.89 -2.94
C THR A 131 12.83 -5.83 -4.14
N GLU A 132 14.00 -6.31 -4.58
CA GLU A 132 14.09 -7.29 -5.66
C GLU A 132 13.26 -8.55 -5.36
N ALA A 133 13.33 -9.06 -4.12
CA ALA A 133 12.55 -10.22 -3.70
C ALA A 133 11.04 -9.98 -3.84
N LYS A 134 10.56 -8.78 -3.47
CA LYS A 134 9.16 -8.38 -3.62
C LYS A 134 8.76 -8.25 -5.09
N LEU A 135 9.63 -7.71 -5.95
CA LEU A 135 9.36 -7.63 -7.38
C LEU A 135 9.25 -9.04 -8.00
N GLN A 136 10.14 -9.97 -7.66
CA GLN A 136 10.08 -11.36 -8.12
C GLN A 136 8.81 -12.06 -7.64
N GLU A 137 8.45 -11.89 -6.36
CA GLU A 137 7.24 -12.49 -5.77
C GLU A 137 5.93 -12.00 -6.41
N LEU A 138 5.94 -10.79 -6.99
CA LEU A 138 4.78 -10.19 -7.65
C LEU A 138 4.82 -10.35 -9.18
N ASP A 139 5.67 -11.19 -9.75
CA ASP A 139 5.87 -11.31 -11.22
C ASP A 139 6.24 -9.98 -11.90
N LEU A 140 6.93 -9.11 -11.16
CA LEU A 140 7.42 -7.80 -11.61
C LEU A 140 8.94 -7.80 -11.81
N GLY A 141 9.60 -8.96 -11.83
CA GLY A 141 11.05 -9.08 -11.98
C GLY A 141 11.62 -8.42 -13.25
N TRP A 142 10.80 -8.25 -14.28
CA TRP A 142 11.15 -7.54 -15.52
C TRP A 142 11.34 -6.02 -15.32
N LEU A 143 10.86 -5.45 -14.21
CA LEU A 143 11.14 -4.05 -13.82
C LEU A 143 12.55 -3.89 -13.24
N SER A 144 13.16 -4.97 -12.76
CA SER A 144 14.51 -4.91 -12.22
C SER A 144 15.50 -4.58 -13.34
N PRO A 145 16.49 -3.68 -13.12
CA PRO A 145 17.54 -3.40 -14.11
C PRO A 145 18.30 -4.65 -14.56
N LYS A 146 18.30 -5.71 -13.75
CA LYS A 146 18.91 -7.01 -14.08
C LYS A 146 18.01 -7.92 -14.92
N GLY A 147 16.70 -7.66 -14.96
CA GLY A 147 15.70 -8.41 -15.74
C GLY A 147 15.51 -7.91 -17.17
N ALA A 148 16.00 -6.71 -17.49
CA ALA A 148 15.89 -6.11 -18.84
C ALA A 148 16.77 -6.78 -19.93
N GLY A 149 17.37 -7.95 -19.64
CA GLY A 149 18.34 -8.62 -20.52
C GLY A 149 18.12 -10.12 -20.73
N SER A 150 16.97 -10.69 -20.37
CA SER A 150 16.69 -12.12 -20.54
C SER A 150 15.37 -12.40 -21.28
N ALA A 151 15.17 -11.72 -22.41
CA ALA A 151 14.15 -12.08 -23.41
C ALA A 151 14.85 -12.61 -24.67
#